data_AF-A0A702KZZ9-F1
#
_entry.id   AF-A0A702KZZ9-F1
#
_cell.length_a   1.000
_cell.length_b   1.000
_cell.length_c   1.000
_cell.angle_alpha   90.00
_cell.angle_beta   90.00
_cell.angle_gamma   90.00
#
_symmetry.space_group_name_H-M   'P 1'
#
loop_
_entity.id
_entity.type
_entity.pdbx_description
1 polymer ?
#
loop_
_entity_poly.entity_id
_entity_poly.type
_entity_poly.pdbx_seq_one_letter_code
_entity_poly.pdbx_strand_id
1 'polypeptide(L)'
;MAMKTELVPVAACDLQIIEYRGQRVVTNEQLAAGYGTDVANIKMNYSRNADRFVEGKHFFKVTGEELANLRVTFSYLQISSKTRSLMLWTERGAANHAKMLETDQAWSYHEDLVEFYFTQRNATALPVSRKELALMVIEAEERAEAAALENKTLSATVESLEKHFTKGMTIPAFCKALNGVNINKMMWWVFERNWVFNEQRDPEKDPRWRVASYARDKYLTEDQTQITPHGKDPFTKFTPVLLEKGCHRLYQLYMKGELPMKKTWDGEYSHDKAIYTPENK
;
A
#
# COMPACT_ATOMS: atom_id res chain seq x y z
N MET A 1 -3.30 -35.81 44.38
CA MET A 1 -2.48 -34.79 43.72
C MET A 1 -2.66 -34.98 42.22
N ALA A 2 -3.37 -34.08 41.55
CA ALA A 2 -3.59 -34.20 40.11
C ALA A 2 -2.28 -33.82 39.40
N MET A 3 -1.70 -34.75 38.64
CA MET A 3 -0.59 -34.45 37.75
C MET A 3 -1.07 -33.44 36.73
N LYS A 4 -0.59 -32.20 36.85
CA LYS A 4 -0.77 -31.17 35.84
C LYS A 4 0.07 -31.64 34.66
N THR A 5 -0.57 -32.20 33.64
CA THR A 5 0.10 -32.54 32.39
C THR A 5 0.49 -31.22 31.74
N GLU A 6 1.72 -30.77 31.97
CA GLU A 6 2.27 -29.58 31.33
C GLU A 6 2.34 -29.87 29.83
N LEU A 7 1.43 -29.26 29.08
CA LEU A 7 1.49 -29.24 27.62
C LEU A 7 2.60 -28.26 27.24
N VAL A 8 3.66 -28.78 26.63
CA VAL A 8 4.75 -27.94 26.13
C VAL A 8 4.20 -27.05 25.02
N PRO A 9 4.38 -25.72 25.08
CA PRO A 9 3.95 -24.83 24.01
C PRO A 9 4.73 -25.16 22.73
N VAL A 10 4.01 -25.52 21.67
CA VAL A 10 4.57 -25.75 20.34
C VAL A 10 4.36 -24.50 19.50
N ALA A 11 5.41 -23.98 18.88
CA ALA A 11 5.31 -22.81 18.00
C ALA A 11 4.34 -23.07 16.85
N ALA A 12 3.55 -22.07 16.45
CA ALA A 12 2.52 -22.22 15.42
C ALA A 12 3.09 -22.68 14.07
N CYS A 13 4.33 -22.29 13.75
CA CYS A 13 5.05 -22.69 12.55
C CYS A 13 5.41 -24.18 12.50
N ASP A 14 5.55 -24.82 13.67
CA ASP A 14 5.96 -26.22 13.80
C ASP A 14 4.76 -27.16 14.01
N LEU A 15 3.54 -26.60 14.01
CA LEU A 15 2.33 -27.39 14.10
C LEU A 15 2.15 -28.26 12.85
N GLN A 16 1.93 -29.54 13.09
CA GLN A 16 1.60 -30.46 12.02
C GLN A 16 0.23 -30.12 11.41
N ILE A 17 0.17 -30.17 10.08
CA ILE A 17 -1.01 -29.77 9.33
C ILE A 17 -2.11 -30.83 9.51
N ILE A 18 -3.25 -30.39 10.04
CA ILE A 18 -4.47 -31.17 10.14
C ILE A 18 -5.49 -30.50 9.24
N GLU A 19 -5.84 -31.17 8.15
CA GLU A 19 -6.87 -30.70 7.23
C GLU A 19 -8.13 -31.55 7.40
N TYR A 20 -9.26 -30.90 7.67
CA TYR A 20 -10.56 -31.53 7.76
C TYR A 20 -11.55 -30.76 6.89
N ARG A 21 -12.17 -31.46 5.93
CA ARG A 21 -13.14 -30.88 4.97
C ARG A 21 -12.59 -29.65 4.22
N GLY A 22 -11.32 -29.70 3.81
CA GLY A 22 -10.69 -28.62 3.04
C GLY A 22 -10.24 -27.41 3.86
N GLN A 23 -10.31 -27.49 5.20
CA GLN A 23 -9.94 -26.42 6.12
C GLN A 23 -8.86 -26.91 7.09
N ARG A 24 -7.85 -26.07 7.32
CA ARG A 24 -6.87 -26.30 8.40
C ARG A 24 -7.56 -26.12 9.74
N VAL A 25 -7.40 -27.08 10.62
CA VAL A 25 -8.06 -27.13 11.93
C VAL A 25 -7.07 -27.48 13.04
N VAL A 26 -7.35 -27.04 14.26
CA VAL A 26 -6.52 -27.31 15.44
C VAL A 26 -7.32 -28.03 16.53
N THR A 27 -6.67 -28.91 17.29
CA THR A 27 -7.34 -29.63 18.39
C THR A 27 -7.36 -28.82 19.69
N ASN A 28 -8.12 -29.28 20.69
CA ASN A 28 -8.12 -28.65 22.02
C ASN A 28 -6.73 -28.65 22.66
N GLU A 29 -5.97 -29.73 22.45
CA GLU A 29 -4.63 -29.93 23.00
C GLU A 29 -3.65 -28.93 22.41
N GLN A 30 -3.71 -28.70 21.09
CA GLN A 30 -2.89 -27.70 20.41
C GLN A 30 -3.23 -26.27 20.84
N LEU A 31 -4.52 -25.93 20.94
CA LEU A 31 -4.94 -24.62 21.45
C LEU A 31 -4.53 -24.40 22.90
N ALA A 32 -4.69 -25.41 23.75
CA ALA A 32 -4.31 -25.34 25.16
C ALA A 32 -2.80 -25.09 25.32
N ALA A 33 -1.98 -25.85 24.60
CA ALA A 33 -0.53 -25.69 24.59
C ALA A 33 -0.10 -24.29 24.15
N GLY A 34 -0.67 -23.79 23.05
CA GLY A 34 -0.33 -22.48 22.51
C GLY A 34 -0.77 -21.29 23.35
N TYR A 35 -2.01 -21.33 23.84
CA TYR A 35 -2.58 -20.27 24.68
C TYR A 35 -2.07 -20.28 26.12
N GLY A 36 -1.23 -21.24 26.49
CA GLY A 36 -0.71 -21.37 27.85
C GLY A 36 -1.79 -21.73 28.86
N THR A 37 -2.77 -22.54 28.45
CA THR A 37 -3.90 -22.92 29.29
C THR A 37 -4.15 -24.43 29.29
N ASP A 38 -5.05 -24.90 30.15
CA ASP A 38 -5.40 -26.32 30.23
C ASP A 38 -6.53 -26.67 29.24
N VAL A 39 -6.52 -27.89 28.71
CA VAL A 39 -7.60 -28.42 27.83
C VAL A 39 -8.98 -28.31 28.48
N ALA A 40 -9.04 -28.46 29.81
CA ALA A 40 -10.27 -28.28 30.58
C ALA A 40 -10.82 -26.84 30.45
N ASN A 41 -9.94 -25.85 30.41
CA ASN A 41 -10.33 -24.45 30.28
C ASN A 41 -10.89 -24.16 28.88
N ILE A 42 -10.26 -24.68 27.81
CA ILE A 42 -10.78 -24.57 26.44
C ILE A 42 -12.20 -25.18 26.33
N LYS A 43 -12.41 -26.37 26.91
CA LYS A 43 -13.73 -27.02 26.92
C LYS A 43 -14.77 -26.23 27.72
N MET A 44 -14.38 -25.72 28.89
CA MET A 44 -15.26 -24.91 29.74
C MET A 44 -15.62 -23.59 29.06
N ASN A 45 -14.67 -22.98 28.36
CA ASN A 45 -14.82 -21.76 27.60
C ASN A 45 -15.84 -21.94 26.47
N TYR A 46 -15.74 -23.02 25.70
CA TYR A 46 -16.75 -23.40 24.71
C TYR A 46 -18.11 -23.63 25.37
N SER A 47 -18.18 -24.43 26.44
CA SER A 47 -19.45 -24.77 27.09
C SER A 47 -20.20 -23.56 27.66
N ARG A 48 -19.47 -22.55 28.16
CA ARG A 48 -20.06 -21.32 28.72
C ARG A 48 -20.53 -20.32 27.67
N ASN A 49 -20.00 -20.43 26.45
CA ASN A 49 -20.25 -19.49 25.36
C ASN A 49 -20.72 -20.21 24.10
N ALA A 50 -21.40 -21.35 24.26
CA ALA A 50 -21.77 -22.24 23.16
C ALA A 50 -22.64 -21.53 22.10
N ASP A 51 -23.41 -20.53 22.51
CA ASP A 51 -24.19 -19.63 21.65
C ASP A 51 -23.33 -18.86 20.62
N ARG A 52 -22.06 -18.62 20.94
CA ARG A 52 -21.09 -17.93 20.06
C ARG A 52 -20.35 -18.90 19.14
N PHE A 53 -20.55 -20.20 19.28
CA PHE A 53 -19.90 -21.23 18.49
C PHE A 53 -20.89 -21.94 17.56
N VAL A 54 -20.67 -21.82 16.26
CA VAL A 54 -21.52 -22.46 15.24
C VAL A 54 -20.74 -23.60 14.61
N GLU A 55 -21.31 -24.81 14.65
CA GLU A 55 -20.73 -25.98 13.99
C GLU A 55 -20.60 -25.76 12.49
N GLY A 56 -19.47 -26.16 11.90
CA GLY A 56 -19.12 -25.91 10.51
C GLY A 56 -18.53 -24.53 10.22
N LYS A 57 -18.70 -23.54 11.12
CA LYS A 57 -18.08 -22.21 11.02
C LYS A 57 -16.93 -22.01 11.99
N HIS A 58 -17.11 -22.43 13.23
CA HIS A 58 -16.15 -22.22 14.31
C HIS A 58 -15.47 -23.54 14.71
N PHE A 59 -16.19 -24.66 14.66
CA PHE A 59 -15.66 -25.98 14.98
C PHE A 59 -16.33 -27.10 14.19
N PHE A 60 -15.71 -28.28 14.21
CA PHE A 60 -16.30 -29.55 13.79
C PHE A 60 -16.23 -30.55 14.95
N LYS A 61 -17.36 -31.21 15.26
CA LYS A 61 -17.40 -32.29 16.25
C LYS A 61 -17.36 -33.63 15.53
N VAL A 62 -16.22 -34.30 15.61
CA VAL A 62 -16.00 -35.58 14.93
C VAL A 62 -16.25 -36.75 15.87
N THR A 63 -17.09 -37.70 15.46
CA THR A 63 -17.50 -38.86 16.27
C THR A 63 -17.60 -40.13 15.43
N GLY A 64 -17.71 -41.28 16.09
CA GLY A 64 -17.99 -42.56 15.40
C GLY A 64 -16.90 -42.97 14.41
N GLU A 65 -17.32 -43.36 13.21
CA GLU A 65 -16.45 -43.85 12.14
C GLU A 65 -15.50 -42.78 11.61
N GLU A 66 -15.96 -41.52 11.49
CA GLU A 66 -15.09 -40.41 11.08
C GLU A 66 -13.91 -40.23 12.05
N LEU A 67 -14.15 -40.39 13.37
CA LEU A 67 -13.09 -40.31 14.37
C LEU A 67 -12.13 -41.50 14.29
N ALA A 68 -12.64 -42.70 13.98
CA ALA A 68 -11.79 -43.87 13.76
C ALA A 68 -10.87 -43.67 12.56
N ASN A 69 -11.38 -43.11 11.47
CA ASN A 69 -10.59 -42.78 10.29
C ASN A 69 -9.55 -41.69 10.59
N LEU A 70 -9.92 -40.61 11.28
CA LEU A 70 -8.98 -39.56 11.67
C LEU A 70 -7.82 -40.07 12.51
N ARG A 71 -8.04 -41.05 13.40
CA ARG A 71 -6.95 -41.66 14.18
C ARG A 71 -5.92 -42.38 13.31
N VAL A 72 -6.36 -42.98 12.21
CA VAL A 72 -5.49 -43.65 11.25
C VAL A 72 -4.76 -42.61 10.41
N THR A 73 -5.47 -41.62 9.90
CA THR A 73 -4.92 -40.55 9.06
C THR A 73 -3.91 -39.67 9.81
N PHE A 74 -4.20 -39.33 11.07
CA PHE A 74 -3.39 -38.47 11.92
C PHE A 74 -2.86 -39.23 13.13
N SER A 75 -2.20 -40.36 12.89
CA SER A 75 -1.67 -41.25 13.95
C SER A 75 -0.67 -40.55 14.89
N TYR A 76 0.00 -39.52 14.41
CA TYR A 76 0.92 -38.68 15.17
C TYR A 76 0.26 -37.85 16.27
N LEU A 77 -1.06 -37.57 16.20
CA LEU A 77 -1.78 -36.81 17.23
C LEU A 77 -2.01 -37.60 18.51
N GLN A 78 -1.65 -38.89 18.54
CA GLN A 78 -1.78 -39.79 19.69
C GLN A 78 -3.17 -39.73 20.35
N ILE A 79 -4.22 -39.58 19.54
CA ILE A 79 -5.61 -39.51 20.02
C ILE A 79 -5.95 -40.83 20.72
N SER A 80 -6.25 -40.76 22.02
CA SER A 80 -6.60 -41.93 22.82
C SER A 80 -7.73 -42.73 22.17
N SER A 81 -7.61 -44.06 22.14
CA SER A 81 -8.64 -44.98 21.65
C SER A 81 -9.97 -44.87 22.41
N LYS A 82 -9.93 -44.34 23.64
CA LYS A 82 -11.10 -44.12 24.51
C LYS A 82 -11.89 -42.86 24.16
N THR A 83 -11.31 -41.92 23.40
CA THR A 83 -11.99 -40.68 23.01
C THR A 83 -13.24 -41.00 22.18
N ARG A 84 -14.40 -40.49 22.57
CA ARG A 84 -15.68 -40.71 21.85
C ARG A 84 -16.04 -39.56 20.91
N SER A 85 -15.46 -38.39 21.11
CA SER A 85 -15.64 -37.21 20.28
C SER A 85 -14.39 -36.35 20.28
N LEU A 86 -14.00 -35.83 19.12
CA LEU A 86 -12.91 -34.87 18.95
C LEU A 86 -13.47 -33.53 18.48
N MET A 87 -13.00 -32.44 19.08
CA MET A 87 -13.32 -31.09 18.65
C MET A 87 -12.17 -30.57 17.80
N LEU A 88 -12.49 -30.12 16.59
CA LEU A 88 -11.57 -29.51 15.65
C LEU A 88 -11.96 -28.05 15.46
N TRP A 89 -11.06 -27.12 15.74
CA TRP A 89 -11.31 -25.69 15.69
C TRP A 89 -10.77 -25.07 14.41
N THR A 90 -11.61 -24.26 13.78
CA THR A 90 -11.22 -23.42 12.64
C THR A 90 -10.48 -22.17 13.13
N GLU A 91 -9.92 -21.38 12.21
CA GLU A 91 -9.35 -20.05 12.49
C GLU A 91 -10.28 -19.18 13.36
N ARG A 92 -11.57 -19.14 13.02
CA ARG A 92 -12.58 -18.37 13.75
C ARG A 92 -12.87 -18.94 15.13
N GLY A 93 -12.83 -20.26 15.27
CA GLY A 93 -12.96 -20.93 16.57
C GLY A 93 -11.80 -20.61 17.50
N ALA A 94 -10.57 -20.65 16.97
CA ALA A 94 -9.36 -20.26 17.68
C ALA A 94 -9.44 -18.78 18.11
N ALA A 95 -9.82 -17.87 17.21
CA ALA A 95 -10.02 -16.45 17.51
C ALA A 95 -11.00 -16.22 18.68
N ASN A 96 -12.13 -16.93 18.68
CA ASN A 96 -13.12 -16.83 19.75
C ASN A 96 -12.55 -17.31 21.09
N HIS A 97 -11.76 -18.37 21.10
CA HIS A 97 -11.09 -18.83 22.31
C HIS A 97 -10.08 -17.81 22.84
N ALA A 98 -9.21 -17.28 21.97
CA ALA A 98 -8.25 -16.24 22.36
C ALA A 98 -8.96 -15.01 22.95
N LYS A 99 -10.02 -14.55 22.28
CA LYS A 99 -10.84 -13.42 22.74
C LYS A 99 -11.45 -13.64 24.13
N MET A 100 -11.86 -14.87 24.45
CA MET A 100 -12.50 -15.18 25.73
C MET A 100 -11.50 -15.50 26.85
N LEU A 101 -10.26 -15.85 26.51
CA LEU A 101 -9.20 -16.05 27.50
C LEU A 101 -8.61 -14.72 27.98
N GLU A 102 -8.64 -13.68 27.13
CA GLU A 102 -8.19 -12.32 27.45
C GLU A 102 -6.74 -12.26 27.98
N THR A 103 -5.87 -13.17 27.52
CA THR A 103 -4.44 -13.18 27.88
C THR A 103 -3.56 -12.78 26.69
N ASP A 104 -2.51 -12.00 26.94
CA ASP A 104 -1.56 -11.56 25.89
C ASP A 104 -0.97 -12.76 25.14
N GLN A 105 -0.69 -13.86 25.85
CA GLN A 105 -0.20 -15.10 25.24
C GLN A 105 -1.23 -15.71 24.27
N ALA A 106 -2.52 -15.72 24.62
CA ALA A 106 -3.55 -16.29 23.75
C ALA A 106 -3.77 -15.43 22.50
N TRP A 107 -3.70 -14.10 22.64
CA TRP A 107 -3.74 -13.17 21.51
C TRP A 107 -2.52 -13.36 20.60
N SER A 108 -1.30 -13.33 21.14
CA SER A 108 -0.06 -13.51 20.38
C SER A 108 -0.02 -14.85 19.65
N TYR A 109 -0.38 -15.95 20.31
CA TYR A 109 -0.38 -17.26 19.66
C TYR A 109 -1.48 -17.37 18.59
N HIS A 110 -2.60 -16.67 18.74
CA HIS A 110 -3.62 -16.62 17.70
C HIS A 110 -3.10 -15.87 16.46
N GLU A 111 -2.37 -14.77 16.63
CA GLU A 111 -1.72 -14.07 15.52
C GLU A 111 -0.73 -15.00 14.81
N ASP A 112 0.12 -15.72 15.54
CA ASP A 112 1.04 -16.71 14.98
C ASP A 112 0.30 -17.84 14.23
N LEU A 113 -0.81 -18.33 14.79
CA LEU A 113 -1.66 -19.32 14.12
C LEU A 113 -2.23 -18.76 12.82
N VAL A 114 -2.68 -17.51 12.80
CA VAL A 114 -3.19 -16.88 11.58
C VAL A 114 -2.06 -16.78 10.55
N GLU A 115 -0.92 -16.25 10.94
CA GLU A 115 0.21 -15.97 10.05
C GLU A 115 0.85 -17.24 9.48
N PHE A 116 1.11 -18.25 10.31
CA PHE A 116 1.90 -19.42 9.91
C PHE A 116 1.07 -20.69 9.68
N TYR A 117 -0.06 -20.86 10.38
CA TYR A 117 -0.85 -22.09 10.33
C TYR A 117 -2.11 -21.98 9.47
N PHE A 118 -2.94 -20.95 9.65
CA PHE A 118 -4.17 -20.79 8.89
C PHE A 118 -3.94 -20.09 7.53
N THR A 119 -2.76 -19.48 7.32
CA THR A 119 -2.34 -18.96 6.00
C THR A 119 -1.93 -20.08 5.05
N GLN A 120 -2.79 -21.08 4.92
CA GLN A 120 -3.28 -21.44 3.60
C GLN A 120 -4.71 -20.90 3.53
N ARG A 121 -4.84 -19.65 3.09
CA ARG A 121 -5.94 -19.37 2.16
C ARG A 121 -5.66 -20.28 0.98
N ASN A 122 -6.15 -21.53 1.05
CA ASN A 122 -6.58 -22.21 -0.14
C ASN A 122 -7.29 -21.11 -0.91
N ALA A 123 -6.75 -20.82 -2.09
CA ALA A 123 -7.52 -20.26 -3.16
C ALA A 123 -8.82 -21.07 -3.10
N THR A 124 -9.83 -20.51 -2.43
CA THR A 124 -11.20 -20.77 -2.76
C THR A 124 -11.29 -20.09 -4.10
N ALA A 125 -10.72 -20.77 -5.09
CA ALA A 125 -11.29 -20.86 -6.39
C ALA A 125 -12.76 -21.21 -6.09
N LEU A 126 -13.57 -20.15 -5.97
CA LEU A 126 -14.73 -20.04 -6.83
C LEU A 126 -14.35 -20.78 -8.12
N PRO A 127 -15.16 -21.73 -8.64
CA PRO A 127 -14.81 -22.45 -9.84
C PRO A 127 -14.78 -21.44 -11.00
N VAL A 128 -13.70 -20.67 -11.09
CA VAL A 128 -13.41 -19.73 -12.12
C VAL A 128 -13.08 -20.63 -13.28
N SER A 129 -14.02 -20.66 -14.21
CA SER A 129 -13.90 -21.46 -15.42
C SER A 129 -12.53 -21.20 -16.06
N ARG A 130 -11.91 -22.20 -16.69
CA ARG A 130 -10.66 -22.00 -17.47
C ARG A 130 -10.77 -20.81 -18.43
N LYS A 131 -11.99 -20.54 -18.92
CA LYS A 131 -12.31 -19.39 -19.76
C LYS A 131 -12.21 -18.06 -19.02
N GLU A 132 -12.69 -17.97 -17.78
CA GLU A 132 -12.63 -16.76 -16.96
C GLU A 132 -11.21 -16.47 -16.49
N LEU A 133 -10.43 -17.51 -16.18
CA LEU A 133 -9.01 -17.36 -15.87
C LEU A 133 -8.24 -16.84 -17.09
N ALA A 134 -8.49 -17.41 -18.28
CA ALA A 134 -7.88 -16.93 -19.51
C ALA A 134 -8.26 -15.46 -19.80
N LEU A 135 -9.52 -15.08 -19.58
CA LEU A 135 -9.97 -13.70 -19.76
C LEU A 135 -9.25 -12.73 -18.82
N MET A 136 -9.09 -13.09 -17.54
CA MET A 136 -8.40 -12.27 -16.54
C MET A 136 -6.90 -12.13 -16.85
N VAL A 137 -6.27 -13.19 -17.36
CA VAL A 137 -4.87 -13.15 -17.80
C VAL A 137 -4.71 -12.24 -19.02
N ILE A 138 -5.60 -12.34 -20.01
CA ILE A 138 -5.59 -11.46 -21.18
C ILE A 138 -5.78 -10.00 -20.75
N GLU A 139 -6.74 -9.72 -19.88
CA GLU A 139 -6.97 -8.36 -19.37
C GLU A 139 -5.76 -7.81 -18.59
N ALA A 140 -5.09 -8.67 -17.81
CA ALA A 140 -3.87 -8.29 -17.11
C ALA A 140 -2.71 -8.00 -18.08
N GLU A 141 -2.59 -8.80 -19.14
CA GLU A 141 -1.58 -8.61 -20.19
C GLU A 141 -1.84 -7.32 -20.98
N GLU A 142 -3.08 -7.09 -21.41
CA GLU A 142 -3.48 -5.85 -22.11
C GLU A 142 -3.22 -4.60 -21.24
N ARG A 143 -3.50 -4.67 -19.94
CA ARG A 143 -3.16 -3.58 -19.00
C ARG A 143 -1.65 -3.40 -18.85
N ALA A 144 -0.88 -4.49 -18.82
CA ALA A 144 0.58 -4.44 -18.74
C ALA A 144 1.18 -3.83 -20.01
N GLU A 145 0.68 -4.20 -21.19
CA GLU A 145 1.07 -3.63 -22.48
C GLU A 145 0.70 -2.14 -22.58
N ALA A 146 -0.51 -1.75 -22.14
CA ALA A 146 -0.92 -0.35 -22.09
C ALA A 146 -0.01 0.48 -21.16
N ALA A 147 0.32 -0.05 -19.98
CA ALA A 147 1.24 0.60 -19.04
C ALA A 147 2.67 0.66 -19.58
N ALA A 148 3.13 -0.36 -20.32
CA ALA A 148 4.43 -0.37 -20.98
C ALA A 148 4.50 0.67 -22.11
N LEU A 149 3.43 0.83 -22.88
CA LEU A 149 3.32 1.86 -23.91
C LEU A 149 3.32 3.26 -23.29
N GLU A 150 2.56 3.48 -22.22
CA GLU A 150 2.58 4.75 -21.46
C GLU A 150 3.99 5.03 -20.94
N ASN A 151 4.66 4.05 -20.32
CA ASN A 151 6.05 4.21 -19.86
C ASN A 151 7.03 4.52 -21.00
N LYS A 152 6.85 3.92 -22.18
CA LYS A 152 7.66 4.22 -23.37
C LYS A 152 7.43 5.64 -23.85
N THR A 153 6.18 6.12 -23.89
CA THR A 153 5.87 7.52 -24.22
C THR A 153 6.43 8.48 -23.18
N LEU A 154 6.31 8.18 -21.89
CA LEU A 154 6.91 8.96 -20.81
C LEU A 154 8.44 9.01 -20.94
N SER A 155 9.09 7.90 -21.24
CA SER A 155 10.55 7.84 -21.46
C SER A 155 10.98 8.65 -22.68
N ALA A 156 10.23 8.61 -23.78
CA ALA A 156 10.49 9.46 -24.94
C ALA A 156 10.30 10.96 -24.64
N THR A 157 9.34 11.30 -23.77
CA THR A 157 9.18 12.68 -23.30
C THR A 157 10.31 13.13 -22.38
N VAL A 158 10.84 12.26 -21.53
CA VAL A 158 12.02 12.52 -20.67
C VAL A 158 13.22 12.88 -21.55
N GLU A 159 13.52 12.07 -22.56
CA GLU A 159 14.65 12.29 -23.47
C GLU A 159 14.51 13.60 -24.30
N SER A 160 13.30 13.97 -24.70
CA SER A 160 13.02 15.24 -25.37
C SER A 160 13.18 16.44 -24.42
N LEU A 161 12.74 16.31 -23.18
CA LEU A 161 12.79 17.37 -22.16
C LEU A 161 14.20 17.64 -21.65
N GLU A 162 15.04 16.62 -21.54
CA GLU A 162 16.44 16.76 -21.11
C GLU A 162 17.23 17.74 -21.99
N LYS A 163 16.93 17.79 -23.30
CA LYS A 163 17.58 18.71 -24.24
C LYS A 163 17.25 20.19 -23.99
N HIS A 164 16.10 20.48 -23.37
CA HIS A 164 15.66 21.84 -23.07
C HIS A 164 15.89 22.25 -21.60
N PHE A 165 16.38 21.33 -20.75
CA PHE A 165 16.58 21.62 -19.34
C PHE A 165 17.96 22.20 -19.05
N THR A 166 17.97 23.39 -18.46
CA THR A 166 19.14 23.95 -17.78
C THR A 166 18.91 23.92 -16.28
N LYS A 167 19.81 23.28 -15.52
CA LYS A 167 19.75 23.22 -14.05
C LYS A 167 19.62 24.64 -13.47
N GLY A 168 18.61 24.87 -12.61
CA GLY A 168 18.35 26.18 -12.01
C GLY A 168 17.34 27.07 -12.76
N MET A 169 16.67 26.55 -13.79
CA MET A 169 15.60 27.29 -14.50
C MET A 169 14.37 27.51 -13.60
N THR A 170 13.74 28.69 -13.67
CA THR A 170 12.51 28.98 -12.93
C THR A 170 11.28 28.38 -13.63
N ILE A 171 10.18 28.19 -12.88
CA ILE A 171 8.92 27.69 -13.45
C ILE A 171 8.42 28.53 -14.64
N PRO A 172 8.37 29.87 -14.55
CA PRO A 172 7.94 30.70 -15.68
C PRO A 172 8.87 30.60 -16.88
N ALA A 173 10.19 30.44 -16.66
CA ALA A 173 11.17 30.28 -17.73
C ALA A 173 10.97 28.97 -18.47
N PHE A 174 10.74 27.86 -17.76
CA PHE A 174 10.41 26.57 -18.37
C PHE A 174 9.11 26.64 -19.18
N CYS A 175 8.04 27.18 -18.59
CA CYS A 175 6.75 27.31 -19.26
C CYS A 175 6.77 28.25 -20.47
N LYS A 176 7.77 29.13 -20.60
CA LYS A 176 7.92 29.99 -21.79
C LYS A 176 8.23 29.19 -23.05
N ALA A 177 8.98 28.09 -22.91
CA ALA A 177 9.30 27.18 -24.01
C ALA A 177 8.07 26.41 -24.51
N LEU A 178 7.06 26.21 -23.66
CA LEU A 178 5.84 25.48 -24.00
C LEU A 178 4.88 26.34 -24.84
N ASN A 179 4.28 25.75 -25.87
CA ASN A 179 3.23 26.40 -26.66
C ASN A 179 1.98 26.65 -25.81
N GLY A 180 1.27 27.75 -26.07
CA GLY A 180 -0.03 28.00 -25.46
C GLY A 180 -0.07 28.33 -23.96
N VAL A 181 0.98 28.05 -23.17
CA VAL A 181 0.94 28.25 -21.71
C VAL A 181 0.88 29.74 -21.33
N ASN A 182 0.01 30.07 -20.37
CA ASN A 182 -0.15 31.40 -19.81
C ASN A 182 0.79 31.62 -18.61
N ILE A 183 1.98 32.15 -18.91
CA ILE A 183 3.07 32.38 -17.95
C ILE A 183 2.62 33.26 -16.78
N ASN A 184 1.79 34.27 -17.02
CA ASN A 184 1.34 35.23 -15.99
C ASN A 184 0.48 34.56 -14.90
N LYS A 185 -0.18 33.45 -15.22
CA LYS A 185 -0.99 32.69 -14.26
C LYS A 185 -0.23 31.53 -13.63
N MET A 186 0.97 31.23 -14.12
CA MET A 186 1.67 30.00 -13.76
C MET A 186 2.04 29.98 -12.27
N MET A 187 2.59 31.07 -11.72
CA MET A 187 2.96 31.10 -10.30
C MET A 187 1.75 30.95 -9.36
N TRP A 188 0.61 31.53 -9.73
CA TRP A 188 -0.64 31.37 -9.00
C TRP A 188 -1.18 29.94 -9.09
N TRP A 189 -1.11 29.31 -10.26
CA TRP A 189 -1.50 27.90 -10.42
C TRP A 189 -0.61 26.94 -9.61
N VAL A 190 0.70 27.23 -9.52
CA VAL A 190 1.64 26.45 -8.69
C VAL A 190 1.34 26.65 -7.21
N PHE A 191 0.92 27.86 -6.82
CA PHE A 191 0.47 28.17 -5.46
C PHE A 191 -0.78 27.37 -5.09
N GLU A 192 -1.79 27.32 -5.96
CA GLU A 192 -3.02 26.52 -5.75
C GLU A 192 -2.72 25.02 -5.55
N ARG A 193 -1.61 24.52 -6.14
CA ARG A 193 -1.14 23.14 -5.98
C ARG A 193 -0.20 22.92 -4.80
N ASN A 194 -0.03 23.90 -3.91
CA ASN A 194 0.83 23.85 -2.72
C ASN A 194 2.31 23.55 -3.03
N TRP A 195 2.80 23.94 -4.20
CA TRP A 195 4.23 23.82 -4.54
C TRP A 195 5.04 25.02 -4.06
N VAL A 196 4.42 26.20 -4.06
CA VAL A 196 4.97 27.44 -3.51
C VAL A 196 3.98 28.06 -2.54
N PHE A 197 4.47 28.92 -1.66
CA PHE A 197 3.67 29.79 -0.80
C PHE A 197 4.14 31.24 -0.92
N ASN A 198 3.26 32.19 -0.60
CA ASN A 198 3.62 33.59 -0.54
C ASN A 198 4.13 33.94 0.88
N GLU A 199 5.39 34.34 1.01
CA GLU A 199 5.96 34.81 2.28
C GLU A 199 5.52 36.25 2.62
N GLN A 200 5.10 37.02 1.60
CA GLN A 200 4.65 38.39 1.77
C GLN A 200 3.26 38.41 2.43
N ARG A 201 3.19 38.95 3.65
CA ARG A 201 1.95 39.04 4.44
C ARG A 201 1.05 40.21 4.05
N ASP A 202 1.63 41.24 3.45
CA ASP A 202 0.92 42.46 3.02
C ASP A 202 0.24 42.23 1.67
N PRO A 203 -1.11 42.30 1.58
CA PRO A 203 -1.84 42.05 0.34
C PRO A 203 -1.61 43.10 -0.75
N GLU A 204 -1.15 44.30 -0.41
CA GLU A 204 -0.91 45.37 -1.39
C GLU A 204 0.45 45.25 -2.10
N LYS A 205 1.34 44.39 -1.60
CA LYS A 205 2.69 44.20 -2.15
C LYS A 205 2.77 42.97 -3.04
N ASP A 206 3.69 43.01 -3.99
CA ASP A 206 3.95 41.89 -4.89
C ASP A 206 4.26 40.59 -4.11
N PRO A 207 3.70 39.44 -4.55
CA PRO A 207 3.95 38.16 -3.91
C PRO A 207 5.44 37.80 -3.89
N ARG A 208 5.89 37.31 -2.74
CA ARG A 208 7.26 36.81 -2.53
C ARG A 208 7.21 35.29 -2.42
N TRP A 209 7.34 34.62 -3.56
CA TRP A 209 7.19 33.18 -3.67
C TRP A 209 8.34 32.41 -3.02
N ARG A 210 7.99 31.47 -2.15
CA ARG A 210 8.89 30.51 -1.49
C ARG A 210 8.45 29.09 -1.78
N VAL A 211 9.37 28.13 -1.74
CA VAL A 211 9.07 26.72 -2.01
C VAL A 211 8.43 26.09 -0.77
N ALA A 212 7.29 25.43 -0.95
CA ALA A 212 6.62 24.70 0.11
C ALA A 212 7.40 23.44 0.51
N SER A 213 7.33 23.03 1.78
CA SER A 213 8.07 21.87 2.29
C SER A 213 7.82 20.57 1.52
N TYR A 214 6.60 20.37 1.01
CA TYR A 214 6.22 19.19 0.23
C TYR A 214 6.90 19.13 -1.15
N ALA A 215 7.08 20.28 -1.79
CA ALA A 215 7.66 20.37 -3.13
C ALA A 215 9.17 20.59 -3.11
N ARG A 216 9.71 21.05 -1.98
CA ARG A 216 11.16 21.20 -1.76
C ARG A 216 11.86 19.86 -1.92
N ASP A 217 13.01 19.85 -2.57
CA ASP A 217 13.89 18.70 -2.84
C ASP A 217 13.26 17.59 -3.72
N LYS A 218 11.96 17.67 -4.00
CA LYS A 218 11.23 16.75 -4.86
C LYS A 218 10.99 17.33 -6.25
N TYR A 219 10.52 18.57 -6.33
CA TYR A 219 10.16 19.23 -7.59
C TYR A 219 10.85 20.59 -7.75
N LEU A 220 11.11 21.28 -6.64
CA LEU A 220 11.67 22.62 -6.61
C LEU A 220 12.80 22.71 -5.58
N THR A 221 13.71 23.66 -5.78
CA THR A 221 14.65 24.13 -4.77
C THR A 221 14.69 25.66 -4.76
N GLU A 222 15.39 26.27 -3.81
CA GLU A 222 15.49 27.72 -3.67
C GLU A 222 16.91 28.18 -3.98
N ASP A 223 17.06 29.03 -5.00
CA ASP A 223 18.29 29.77 -5.23
C ASP A 223 18.32 31.05 -4.39
N GLN A 224 19.46 31.36 -3.79
CA GLN A 224 19.63 32.50 -2.89
C GLN A 224 20.54 33.53 -3.55
N THR A 225 19.99 34.71 -3.84
CA THR A 225 20.74 35.82 -4.41
C THR A 225 20.79 36.98 -3.42
N GLN A 226 21.98 37.47 -3.09
CA GLN A 226 22.12 38.70 -2.33
C GLN A 226 21.96 39.88 -3.28
N ILE A 227 20.95 40.72 -3.04
CA ILE A 227 20.70 41.91 -3.82
C ILE A 227 21.07 43.12 -2.97
N THR A 228 21.93 43.97 -3.52
CA THR A 228 22.33 45.25 -2.91
C THR A 228 21.83 46.39 -3.80
N PRO A 229 20.61 46.91 -3.58
CA PRO A 229 20.10 48.05 -4.34
C PRO A 229 20.92 49.30 -4.02
N HIS A 230 21.06 50.19 -5.01
CA HIS A 230 21.80 51.44 -4.82
C HIS A 230 21.17 52.27 -3.69
N GLY A 231 21.94 52.50 -2.61
CA GLY A 231 21.52 53.30 -1.46
C GLY A 231 20.59 52.60 -0.45
N LYS A 232 20.50 51.27 -0.45
CA LYS A 232 19.75 50.48 0.54
C LYS A 232 20.58 49.31 1.08
N ASP A 233 20.19 48.80 2.24
CA ASP A 233 20.83 47.62 2.82
C ASP A 233 20.66 46.38 1.93
N PRO A 234 21.68 45.50 1.87
CA PRO A 234 21.58 44.23 1.18
C PRO A 234 20.46 43.37 1.75
N PHE A 235 19.73 42.67 0.88
CA PHE A 235 18.76 41.66 1.29
C PHE A 235 18.91 40.37 0.48
N THR A 236 18.58 39.25 1.12
CA THR A 236 18.56 37.94 0.45
C THR A 236 17.22 37.75 -0.28
N LYS A 237 17.30 37.46 -1.57
CA LYS A 237 16.16 37.03 -2.39
C LYS A 237 16.22 35.53 -2.57
N PHE A 238 15.11 34.86 -2.25
CA PHE A 238 14.90 33.45 -2.51
C PHE A 238 14.11 33.31 -3.81
N THR A 239 14.61 32.51 -4.75
CA THR A 239 13.95 32.27 -6.04
C THR A 239 13.66 30.78 -6.18
N PRO A 240 12.39 30.37 -6.32
CA PRO A 240 12.04 29.00 -6.63
C PRO A 240 12.58 28.59 -8.01
N VAL A 241 13.42 27.56 -8.04
CA VAL A 241 14.00 26.98 -9.26
C VAL A 241 13.59 25.51 -9.39
N LEU A 242 13.42 25.04 -10.61
CA LEU A 242 12.99 23.69 -10.93
C LEU A 242 14.12 22.68 -10.80
N LEU A 243 13.79 21.55 -10.20
CA LEU A 243 14.54 20.32 -10.31
C LEU A 243 14.08 19.53 -11.53
N GLU A 244 14.90 18.60 -11.98
CA GLU A 244 14.61 17.73 -13.11
C GLU A 244 13.25 17.03 -12.97
N LYS A 245 12.98 16.41 -11.80
CA LYS A 245 11.68 15.78 -11.49
C LYS A 245 10.50 16.78 -11.53
N GLY A 246 10.74 18.04 -11.21
CA GLY A 246 9.73 19.11 -11.31
C GLY A 246 9.38 19.44 -12.75
N CYS A 247 10.38 19.53 -13.64
CA CYS A 247 10.18 19.74 -15.07
C CYS A 247 9.37 18.61 -15.70
N HIS A 248 9.74 17.35 -15.41
CA HIS A 248 9.00 16.17 -15.84
C HIS A 248 7.54 16.26 -15.43
N ARG A 249 7.28 16.61 -14.16
CA ARG A 249 5.93 16.71 -13.65
C ARG A 249 5.14 17.86 -14.30
N LEU A 250 5.74 19.02 -14.52
CA LEU A 250 5.09 20.13 -15.21
C LEU A 250 4.76 19.79 -16.66
N TYR A 251 5.64 19.11 -17.37
CA TYR A 251 5.39 18.70 -18.74
C TYR A 251 4.31 17.61 -18.84
N GLN A 252 4.28 16.65 -17.92
CA GLN A 252 3.17 15.70 -17.82
C GLN A 252 1.82 16.42 -17.66
N LEU A 253 1.77 17.46 -16.83
CA LEU A 253 0.57 18.26 -16.61
C LEU A 253 0.23 19.12 -17.84
N TYR A 254 1.24 19.54 -18.61
CA TYR A 254 1.05 20.18 -19.90
C TYR A 254 0.40 19.23 -20.91
N MET A 255 0.95 18.03 -21.12
CA MET A 255 0.36 17.02 -22.02
C MET A 255 -1.07 16.62 -21.63
N LYS A 256 -1.41 16.71 -20.34
CA LYS A 256 -2.76 16.47 -19.82
C LYS A 256 -3.71 17.66 -19.94
N GLY A 257 -3.24 18.82 -20.41
CA GLY A 257 -4.03 20.04 -20.51
C GLY A 257 -4.40 20.68 -19.16
N GLU A 258 -3.70 20.31 -18.07
CA GLU A 258 -3.98 20.80 -16.72
C GLU A 258 -3.30 22.15 -16.42
N LEU A 259 -2.38 22.60 -17.28
CA LEU A 259 -1.71 23.89 -17.15
C LEU A 259 -2.63 25.05 -17.52
N PRO A 260 -2.41 26.26 -16.96
CA PRO A 260 -3.18 27.43 -17.35
C PRO A 260 -2.83 27.84 -18.78
N MET A 261 -3.73 27.58 -19.73
CA MET A 261 -3.54 27.91 -21.14
C MET A 261 -4.01 29.34 -21.49
N LYS A 262 -3.47 29.90 -22.57
CA LYS A 262 -3.90 31.18 -23.15
C LYS A 262 -5.25 30.99 -23.86
N LYS A 263 -6.06 32.04 -23.87
CA LYS A 263 -7.34 32.05 -24.63
C LYS A 263 -7.14 31.94 -26.15
N THR A 264 -5.97 32.36 -26.64
CA THR A 264 -5.59 32.35 -28.07
C THR A 264 -4.77 31.11 -28.44
N TRP A 265 -4.78 30.06 -27.62
CA TRP A 265 -4.02 28.85 -27.90
C TRP A 265 -4.69 28.02 -29.01
N ASP A 266 -3.87 27.46 -29.89
CA ASP A 266 -4.25 26.68 -31.07
C ASP A 266 -4.69 25.23 -30.76
N GLY A 267 -4.52 24.77 -29.52
CA GLY A 267 -4.86 23.42 -29.09
C GLY A 267 -3.74 22.40 -29.30
N GLU A 268 -2.59 22.82 -29.85
CA GLU A 268 -1.47 21.94 -30.13
C GLU A 268 -0.42 21.99 -29.02
N TYR A 269 -0.02 20.81 -28.55
CA TYR A 269 1.03 20.64 -27.56
C TYR A 269 2.40 20.54 -28.22
N SER A 270 3.17 21.62 -28.15
CA SER A 270 4.58 21.66 -28.59
C SER A 270 5.48 22.31 -27.54
N HIS A 271 6.76 21.94 -27.53
CA HIS A 271 7.81 22.50 -26.65
C HIS A 271 8.95 23.19 -27.43
N ASP A 272 8.88 23.19 -28.76
CA ASP A 272 9.81 23.89 -29.65
C ASP A 272 9.21 25.23 -30.06
N LYS A 273 9.24 26.21 -29.15
CA LYS A 273 9.39 27.58 -29.64
C LYS A 273 10.85 27.72 -30.03
N ALA A 274 11.14 27.48 -31.31
CA ALA A 274 12.43 27.78 -31.92
C ALA A 274 12.95 29.09 -31.32
N ILE A 275 14.12 29.01 -30.67
CA ILE A 275 14.87 30.17 -30.24
C ILE A 275 15.04 31.03 -31.49
N TYR A 276 14.34 32.16 -31.51
CA TYR A 276 14.47 33.17 -32.54
C TYR A 276 15.95 33.52 -32.70
N THR A 277 16.32 33.57 -33.97
CA THR A 277 17.64 33.76 -34.58
C THR A 277 18.53 34.79 -33.88
N PRO A 278 19.87 34.59 -33.91
CA PRO A 278 20.83 35.57 -33.43
C PRO A 278 20.69 36.85 -34.26
N GLU A 279 20.52 37.99 -33.59
CA GLU A 279 20.57 39.29 -34.25
C GLU A 279 22.00 39.56 -34.71
N ASN A 280 22.22 39.47 -36.03
CA ASN A 280 23.31 40.15 -36.68
C ASN A 280 22.96 41.65 -36.78
N LYS A 281 23.71 42.50 -36.07
CA LYS A 281 24.28 43.76 -36.59
C LYS A 281 25.26 44.37 -35.60
#